data_AF-A0A6N2D215-F1
#
_entry.id   AF-A0A6N2D215-F1
#
_cell.length_a   1.000
_cell.length_b   1.000
_cell.length_c   1.000
_cell.angle_alpha   90.00
_cell.angle_beta   90.00
_cell.angle_gamma   90.00
#
_symmetry.space_group_name_H-M   'P 1'
#
loop_
_entity.id
_entity.type
_entity.pdbx_description
1 polymer ?
#
loop_
_entity_poly.entity_id
_entity_poly.type
_entity_poly.pdbx_seq_one_letter_code
_entity_poly.pdbx_strand_id
1 'polypeptide(L)'
;MLRLRPHLHQLTGPDPRPNSAHRRRARTHRRSPLARRAALAALALAVLATGCGTNDPPEDCLPDQPLPEGLTSLIAFDDWRALPRDEDPWAHARPDEDCTRPLPHIEDGLLEFDTKICDHFAVETPLLAPLVPGDRVELVGSHSVLLADEPSSGHLVLLLGDTPLLEFETPIPGPAAVLTLSAEATPCAPPGPPPRG
;
A
#
# COMPACT_ATOMS: atom_id res chain seq x y z
N MET A 1 -20.23 0.26 -3.26
CA MET A 1 -20.07 1.43 -4.17
C MET A 1 -18.91 2.29 -3.68
N LEU A 2 -18.12 2.95 -4.56
CA LEU A 2 -17.07 3.95 -4.30
C LEU A 2 -16.79 4.72 -5.63
N ARG A 3 -16.80 6.06 -5.62
CA ARG A 3 -16.40 7.09 -6.60
C ARG A 3 -15.60 8.17 -5.86
N LEU A 4 -14.53 8.60 -6.50
CA LEU A 4 -13.76 9.74 -6.08
C LEU A 4 -13.75 10.77 -7.20
N ARG A 5 -13.61 12.04 -6.82
CA ARG A 5 -13.39 13.18 -7.70
C ARG A 5 -11.96 13.71 -7.51
N PRO A 6 -11.43 14.41 -8.52
CA PRO A 6 -9.99 14.40 -8.80
C PRO A 6 -9.20 15.34 -7.88
N HIS A 7 -8.06 14.86 -7.41
CA HIS A 7 -6.94 15.76 -7.13
C HIS A 7 -6.14 15.97 -8.42
N LEU A 8 -6.10 17.21 -8.88
CA LEU A 8 -5.42 17.62 -10.10
C LEU A 8 -3.91 17.71 -9.83
N HIS A 9 -3.18 16.60 -9.88
CA HIS A 9 -1.74 16.68 -10.10
C HIS A 9 -1.49 16.89 -11.59
N GLN A 10 -1.22 18.15 -11.97
CA GLN A 10 -0.60 18.48 -13.25
C GLN A 10 0.74 17.75 -13.33
N LEU A 11 0.75 16.57 -13.94
CA LEU A 11 1.97 15.94 -14.41
C LEU A 11 2.48 16.78 -15.57
N THR A 12 3.32 17.78 -15.26
CA THR A 12 4.17 18.44 -16.23
C THR A 12 5.08 17.37 -16.83
N GLY A 13 4.74 16.91 -18.03
CA GLY A 13 5.52 15.91 -18.75
C GLY A 13 6.96 16.39 -18.99
N PRO A 14 7.95 15.49 -18.93
CA PRO A 14 9.34 15.86 -19.20
C PRO A 14 9.57 16.19 -20.68
N ASP A 15 10.27 17.30 -20.87
CA ASP A 15 10.81 17.87 -22.11
C ASP A 15 11.62 16.83 -22.94
N PRO A 16 11.42 16.72 -24.28
CA PRO A 16 12.16 15.77 -25.12
C PRO A 16 13.64 16.17 -25.24
N ARG A 17 14.54 15.34 -24.72
CA ARG A 17 15.99 15.52 -24.95
C ARG A 17 16.41 15.11 -26.37
N PRO A 18 17.38 15.83 -26.97
CA PRO A 18 17.80 15.58 -28.35
C PRO A 18 18.84 14.46 -28.49
N ASN A 19 18.79 13.87 -29.68
CA ASN A 19 19.76 12.98 -30.31
C ASN A 19 21.22 13.40 -30.09
N SER A 20 22.08 12.42 -29.75
CA SER A 20 23.53 12.55 -29.81
C SER A 20 24.15 11.27 -30.36
N ALA A 21 24.34 11.26 -31.68
CA ALA A 21 25.25 10.34 -32.35
C ALA A 21 26.69 10.88 -32.24
N HIS A 22 27.65 10.03 -31.87
CA HIS A 22 29.05 9.99 -32.36
C HIS A 22 29.84 8.95 -31.55
N ARG A 23 30.29 7.85 -32.16
CA ARG A 23 31.51 7.65 -32.98
C ARG A 23 32.71 7.16 -32.14
N ARG A 24 33.32 6.12 -32.71
CA ARG A 24 34.75 5.74 -32.70
C ARG A 24 35.27 4.91 -31.52
N ARG A 25 35.58 3.67 -31.91
CA ARG A 25 36.55 2.75 -31.30
C ARG A 25 37.91 3.42 -31.11
N ALA A 26 38.54 3.13 -29.98
CA ALA A 26 39.99 3.02 -29.88
C ALA A 26 40.33 1.85 -28.94
N ARG A 27 41.03 0.86 -29.49
CA ARG A 27 41.72 -0.20 -28.74
C ARG A 27 43.01 0.40 -28.21
N THR A 28 43.30 0.28 -26.93
CA THR A 28 44.67 0.38 -26.41
C THR A 28 44.92 -0.61 -25.27
N HIS A 29 45.88 -1.50 -25.57
CA HIS A 29 46.86 -2.16 -24.71
C HIS A 29 46.53 -2.65 -23.30
N ARG A 30 46.56 -3.99 -23.23
CA ARG A 30 46.98 -4.82 -22.09
C ARG A 30 48.16 -4.22 -21.33
N ARG A 31 47.99 -4.05 -20.02
CA ARG A 31 49.05 -4.27 -19.02
C ARG A 31 48.50 -5.21 -17.96
N SER A 32 49.18 -6.34 -17.80
CA SER A 32 48.92 -7.36 -16.79
C SER A 32 49.55 -6.97 -15.45
N PRO A 33 48.81 -7.02 -14.33
CA PRO A 33 49.40 -7.11 -13.01
C PRO A 33 48.89 -8.37 -12.30
N LEU A 34 49.49 -9.53 -12.64
CA LEU A 34 49.28 -10.81 -11.95
C LEU A 34 49.88 -10.85 -10.53
N ALA A 35 50.40 -9.74 -10.01
CA ALA A 35 51.09 -9.69 -8.71
C ALA A 35 50.39 -8.86 -7.61
N ARG A 36 49.17 -8.33 -7.84
CA ARG A 36 48.38 -7.61 -6.80
C ARG A 36 47.09 -8.32 -6.37
N ARG A 37 46.83 -9.53 -6.86
CA ARG A 37 45.56 -10.26 -6.66
C ARG A 37 45.50 -11.14 -5.41
N ALA A 38 46.61 -11.32 -4.68
CA ALA A 38 46.64 -12.24 -3.52
C ALA A 38 46.27 -11.60 -2.17
N ALA A 39 46.43 -10.28 -2.00
CA ALA A 39 46.18 -9.62 -0.69
C ALA A 39 44.75 -9.05 -0.53
N LEU A 40 44.02 -8.82 -1.62
CA LEU A 40 42.63 -8.32 -1.58
C LEU A 40 41.58 -9.45 -1.56
N ALA A 41 41.96 -10.68 -1.89
CA ALA A 41 41.04 -11.82 -1.90
C ALA A 41 40.73 -12.37 -0.49
N ALA A 42 41.63 -12.18 0.48
CA ALA A 42 41.42 -12.65 1.85
C ALA A 42 40.55 -11.69 2.69
N LEU A 43 40.56 -10.39 2.40
CA LEU A 43 39.71 -9.41 3.10
C LEU A 43 38.27 -9.37 2.55
N ALA A 44 38.06 -9.79 1.30
CA ALA A 44 36.72 -9.84 0.69
C ALA A 44 35.88 -11.05 1.12
N LEU A 45 36.50 -12.12 1.64
CA LEU A 45 35.78 -13.30 2.13
C LEU A 45 35.29 -13.17 3.58
N ALA A 46 35.90 -12.30 4.38
CA ALA A 46 35.52 -12.11 5.78
C ALA A 46 34.31 -11.16 5.98
N VAL A 47 33.92 -10.41 4.95
CA VAL A 47 32.76 -9.48 5.00
C VAL A 47 31.43 -10.17 4.63
N LEU A 48 31.48 -11.36 4.05
CA LEU A 48 30.28 -12.12 3.65
C LEU A 48 29.71 -13.03 4.76
N ALA A 49 30.40 -13.15 5.90
CA ALA A 49 30.04 -14.08 6.97
C ALA A 49 29.32 -13.44 8.17
N THR A 50 29.18 -12.11 8.21
CA THR A 50 28.59 -11.39 9.37
C THR A 50 27.20 -10.82 9.13
N GLY A 51 26.51 -11.24 8.05
CA GLY A 51 25.26 -10.62 7.62
C GLY A 51 23.99 -11.45 7.80
N CYS A 52 24.00 -12.61 8.45
CA CYS A 52 22.76 -13.24 8.91
C CYS A 52 22.32 -12.54 10.20
N GLY A 53 21.98 -11.25 10.09
CA GLY A 53 21.08 -10.65 11.06
C GLY A 53 19.80 -11.46 10.99
N THR A 54 19.48 -12.17 12.05
CA THR A 54 18.19 -12.83 12.13
C THR A 54 17.17 -11.72 12.06
N ASN A 55 16.39 -11.68 10.97
CA ASN A 55 15.20 -10.86 10.88
C ASN A 55 14.13 -11.52 11.76
N ASP A 56 14.46 -11.76 13.02
CA ASP A 56 13.50 -12.25 13.99
C ASP A 56 12.49 -11.11 14.17
N PRO A 57 11.19 -11.38 13.98
CA PRO A 57 10.18 -10.38 14.25
C PRO A 57 10.31 -9.95 15.73
N PRO A 58 9.92 -8.71 16.07
CA PRO A 58 9.89 -8.27 17.46
C PRO A 58 9.15 -9.30 18.33
N GLU A 59 9.64 -9.61 19.53
CA GLU A 59 9.00 -10.61 20.41
C GLU A 59 7.52 -10.27 20.68
N ASP A 60 7.18 -8.98 20.70
CA ASP A 60 5.82 -8.46 20.86
C ASP A 60 4.87 -8.79 19.68
N CYS A 61 5.40 -9.37 18.61
CA CYS A 61 4.66 -9.71 17.40
C CYS A 61 4.29 -11.18 17.30
N LEU A 62 4.87 -12.03 18.14
CA LEU A 62 4.54 -13.45 18.11
C LEU A 62 3.30 -13.67 18.97
N PRO A 63 2.22 -14.24 18.42
CA PRO A 63 1.08 -14.58 19.26
C PRO A 63 1.51 -15.65 20.27
N ASP A 64 1.02 -15.51 21.52
CA ASP A 64 1.23 -16.51 22.58
C ASP A 64 0.70 -17.90 22.21
N GLN A 65 -0.13 -17.98 21.17
CA GLN A 65 -0.75 -19.18 20.64
C GLN A 65 -0.54 -19.27 19.13
N PRO A 66 -0.47 -20.48 18.54
CA PRO A 66 -0.42 -20.64 17.10
C PRO A 66 -1.57 -19.91 16.41
N LEU A 67 -1.28 -19.20 15.31
CA LEU A 67 -2.31 -18.59 14.48
C LEU A 67 -3.27 -19.67 13.97
N PRO A 68 -4.58 -19.38 13.86
CA PRO A 68 -5.52 -20.29 13.24
C PRO A 68 -5.07 -20.58 11.79
N GLU A 69 -5.10 -21.86 11.40
CA GLU A 69 -4.84 -22.25 10.02
C GLU A 69 -6.00 -21.81 9.12
N GLY A 70 -5.70 -21.08 8.04
CA GLY A 70 -6.67 -20.67 7.03
C GLY A 70 -7.02 -19.18 7.06
N LEU A 71 -8.12 -18.83 6.37
CA LEU A 71 -8.57 -17.45 6.27
C LEU A 71 -9.26 -17.02 7.57
N THR A 72 -8.79 -15.91 8.14
CA THR A 72 -9.37 -15.27 9.32
C THR A 72 -9.82 -13.86 8.95
N SER A 73 -11.00 -13.46 9.42
CA SER A 73 -11.43 -12.06 9.26
C SER A 73 -10.56 -11.16 10.11
N LEU A 74 -9.99 -10.13 9.50
CA LEU A 74 -9.19 -9.12 10.20
C LEU A 74 -10.03 -7.99 10.77
N ILE A 75 -11.30 -7.89 10.38
CA ILE A 75 -12.20 -6.78 10.71
C ILE A 75 -13.57 -7.29 11.15
N ALA A 76 -14.30 -6.46 11.89
CA ALA A 76 -15.74 -6.60 12.13
C ALA A 76 -16.48 -5.47 11.40
N PHE A 77 -17.51 -5.80 10.62
CA PHE A 77 -18.23 -4.81 9.81
C PHE A 77 -19.03 -3.79 10.65
N ASP A 78 -19.34 -4.10 11.91
CA ASP A 78 -20.08 -3.17 12.77
C ASP A 78 -19.16 -2.19 13.54
N ASP A 79 -17.83 -2.34 13.42
CA ASP A 79 -16.84 -1.61 14.20
C ASP A 79 -16.18 -0.45 13.44
N TRP A 80 -16.70 -0.12 12.24
CA TRP A 80 -16.17 0.97 11.43
C TRP A 80 -16.50 2.35 12.00
N ARG A 81 -15.48 3.20 12.06
CA ARG A 81 -15.56 4.61 12.47
C ARG A 81 -15.10 5.48 11.31
N ALA A 82 -15.77 6.61 11.07
CA ALA A 82 -15.18 7.65 10.22
C ALA A 82 -13.99 8.31 10.91
N LEU A 83 -12.95 8.52 10.13
CA LEU A 83 -11.72 9.15 10.54
C LEU A 83 -11.75 10.64 10.13
N PRO A 84 -11.74 11.58 11.10
CA PRO A 84 -11.62 13.01 10.83
C PRO A 84 -10.37 13.35 10.01
N ARG A 85 -10.39 14.46 9.27
CA ARG A 85 -9.27 14.87 8.40
C ARG A 85 -7.95 15.01 9.18
N ASP A 86 -7.99 15.53 10.40
CA ASP A 86 -6.83 15.73 11.26
C ASP A 86 -6.30 14.43 11.89
N GLU A 87 -7.06 13.34 11.82
CA GLU A 87 -6.65 12.00 12.24
C GLU A 87 -6.29 11.08 11.04
N ASP A 88 -6.58 11.50 9.80
CA ASP A 88 -6.34 10.74 8.58
C ASP A 88 -4.87 10.83 8.09
N PRO A 89 -4.08 9.75 8.14
CA PRO A 89 -2.69 9.76 7.67
C PRO A 89 -2.55 10.09 6.18
N TRP A 90 -3.63 9.93 5.41
CA TRP A 90 -3.70 10.19 3.98
C TRP A 90 -4.43 11.48 3.62
N ALA A 91 -4.67 12.38 4.60
CA ALA A 91 -5.40 13.63 4.40
C ALA A 91 -4.81 14.54 3.31
N HIS A 92 -3.50 14.45 3.06
CA HIS A 92 -2.81 15.20 2.01
C HIS A 92 -3.32 14.88 0.59
N ALA A 93 -3.90 13.70 0.39
CA ALA A 93 -4.48 13.28 -0.88
C ALA A 93 -6.00 13.52 -0.96
N ARG A 94 -6.59 14.23 0.01
CA ARG A 94 -8.02 14.60 0.01
C ARG A 94 -8.21 16.07 -0.34
N PRO A 95 -9.24 16.45 -1.13
CA PRO A 95 -9.59 17.84 -1.30
C PRO A 95 -10.04 18.46 0.04
N ASP A 96 -10.12 19.78 0.13
CA ASP A 96 -10.46 20.51 1.38
C ASP A 96 -11.96 20.50 1.71
N GLU A 97 -12.79 19.78 0.95
CA GLU A 97 -14.24 19.71 1.19
C GLU A 97 -14.55 18.82 2.41
N ASP A 98 -15.45 19.29 3.28
CA ASP A 98 -15.88 18.52 4.46
C ASP A 98 -17.00 17.54 4.09
N CYS A 99 -16.66 16.26 3.98
CA CYS A 99 -17.65 15.19 3.94
C CYS A 99 -18.18 14.87 5.34
N THR A 100 -19.06 15.74 5.86
CA THR A 100 -19.47 15.65 7.26
C THR A 100 -20.51 14.56 7.53
N ARG A 101 -21.11 13.92 6.51
CA ARG A 101 -21.97 12.71 6.54
C ARG A 101 -22.72 12.50 5.21
N PRO A 102 -23.23 11.29 4.91
CA PRO A 102 -23.34 10.10 5.74
C PRO A 102 -22.03 9.30 5.83
N LEU A 103 -21.93 8.52 6.91
CA LEU A 103 -20.93 7.47 7.03
C LEU A 103 -21.19 6.39 5.96
N PRO A 104 -20.18 5.62 5.55
CA PRO A 104 -20.46 4.36 4.88
C PRO A 104 -21.36 3.50 5.77
N HIS A 105 -22.21 2.70 5.15
CA HIS A 105 -23.15 1.83 5.83
C HIS A 105 -22.90 0.38 5.44
N ILE A 106 -23.41 -0.54 6.25
CA ILE A 106 -23.34 -1.96 5.94
C ILE A 106 -24.53 -2.34 5.08
N GLU A 107 -24.25 -2.86 3.90
CA GLU A 107 -25.24 -3.43 2.98
C GLU A 107 -24.75 -4.82 2.56
N ASP A 108 -25.59 -5.85 2.73
CA ASP A 108 -25.27 -7.24 2.41
C ASP A 108 -23.96 -7.77 3.02
N GLY A 109 -23.59 -7.27 4.21
CA GLY A 109 -22.37 -7.66 4.91
C GLY A 109 -21.10 -7.05 4.32
N LEU A 110 -21.23 -5.99 3.52
CA LEU A 110 -20.11 -5.22 2.97
C LEU A 110 -20.22 -3.76 3.41
N LEU A 111 -19.07 -3.10 3.54
CA LEU A 111 -19.02 -1.67 3.75
C LEU A 111 -19.25 -0.93 2.41
N GLU A 112 -20.37 -0.23 2.31
CA GLU A 112 -20.83 0.53 1.14
C GLU A 112 -20.46 2.02 1.28
N PHE A 113 -19.80 2.60 0.27
CA PHE A 113 -19.54 4.04 0.18
C PHE A 113 -20.38 4.70 -0.92
N ASP A 114 -21.41 5.48 -0.56
CA ASP A 114 -22.16 6.25 -1.55
C ASP A 114 -21.43 7.56 -1.90
N THR A 115 -20.69 7.41 -2.96
CA THR A 115 -19.85 8.47 -3.48
C THR A 115 -20.49 9.49 -4.41
N LYS A 116 -21.81 9.38 -4.62
CA LYS A 116 -22.59 10.51 -5.11
C LYS A 116 -22.79 11.56 -4.03
N ILE A 117 -22.69 11.16 -2.77
CA ILE A 117 -22.89 12.05 -1.62
C ILE A 117 -21.57 12.68 -1.19
N CYS A 118 -20.49 11.91 -1.24
CA CYS A 118 -19.16 12.36 -0.85
C CYS A 118 -18.09 11.70 -1.70
N ASP A 119 -17.12 12.44 -2.19
CA ASP A 119 -16.10 11.92 -3.11
C ASP A 119 -14.85 11.37 -2.41
N HIS A 120 -14.83 11.31 -1.09
CA HIS A 120 -13.69 10.84 -0.33
C HIS A 120 -14.12 10.28 1.03
N PHE A 121 -13.59 9.14 1.42
CA PHE A 121 -13.91 8.56 2.73
C PHE A 121 -12.64 8.11 3.40
N ALA A 122 -12.51 8.42 4.68
CA ALA A 122 -11.52 7.81 5.55
C ALA A 122 -12.28 7.13 6.69
N VAL A 123 -12.02 5.85 6.85
CA VAL A 123 -12.62 5.02 7.89
C VAL A 123 -11.56 4.12 8.47
N GLU A 124 -11.77 3.72 9.71
CA GLU A 124 -10.91 2.77 10.39
C GLU A 124 -11.75 1.76 11.16
N THR A 125 -11.14 0.61 11.43
CA THR A 125 -11.68 -0.44 12.28
C THR A 125 -10.53 -1.07 13.06
N PRO A 126 -10.73 -1.50 14.31
CA PRO A 126 -9.75 -2.30 15.02
C PRO A 126 -9.46 -3.61 14.30
N LEU A 127 -8.22 -4.05 14.40
CA LEU A 127 -7.79 -5.34 13.91
C LEU A 127 -8.26 -6.46 14.86
N LEU A 128 -8.94 -7.49 14.37
CA LEU A 128 -9.46 -8.58 15.21
C LEU A 128 -8.41 -9.64 15.58
N ALA A 129 -7.37 -9.80 14.77
CA ALA A 129 -6.34 -10.81 14.92
C ALA A 129 -4.96 -10.20 14.64
N PRO A 130 -3.87 -10.64 15.29
CA PRO A 130 -2.55 -10.12 14.99
C PRO A 130 -2.17 -10.39 13.53
N LEU A 131 -1.41 -9.47 12.93
CA LEU A 131 -0.70 -9.67 11.68
C LEU A 131 0.80 -9.78 11.98
N VAL A 132 1.43 -10.83 11.45
CA VAL A 132 2.88 -11.01 11.51
C VAL A 132 3.51 -10.79 10.14
N PRO A 133 4.80 -10.41 10.06
CA PRO A 133 5.47 -10.25 8.79
C PRO A 133 5.40 -11.50 7.92
N GLY A 134 4.99 -11.34 6.66
CA GLY A 134 4.78 -12.45 5.72
C GLY A 134 3.35 -13.01 5.69
N ASP A 135 2.47 -12.59 6.61
CA ASP A 135 1.04 -12.89 6.48
C ASP A 135 0.48 -12.28 5.20
N ARG A 136 -0.40 -13.02 4.53
CA ARG A 136 -1.09 -12.53 3.33
C ARG A 136 -2.43 -11.90 3.73
N VAL A 137 -2.55 -10.60 3.50
CA VAL A 137 -3.79 -9.85 3.67
C VAL A 137 -4.52 -9.77 2.34
N GLU A 138 -5.80 -10.12 2.32
CA GLU A 138 -6.66 -10.03 1.14
C GLU A 138 -7.81 -9.05 1.37
N LEU A 139 -8.01 -8.15 0.42
CA LEU A 139 -9.15 -7.25 0.34
C LEU A 139 -10.02 -7.66 -0.85
N VAL A 140 -11.29 -7.96 -0.57
CA VAL A 140 -12.29 -8.23 -1.61
C VAL A 140 -13.27 -7.06 -1.66
N GLY A 141 -13.49 -6.53 -2.84
CA GLY A 141 -14.38 -5.40 -3.05
C GLY A 141 -15.06 -5.45 -4.41
N SER A 142 -16.01 -4.55 -4.62
CA SER A 142 -16.61 -4.35 -5.93
C SER A 142 -17.05 -2.91 -6.12
N HIS A 143 -17.13 -2.50 -7.38
CA HIS A 143 -17.73 -1.23 -7.75
C HIS A 143 -18.61 -1.40 -8.99
N SER A 144 -19.66 -0.58 -9.06
CA SER A 144 -20.50 -0.45 -10.25
C SER A 144 -19.76 0.27 -11.38
N VAL A 145 -20.43 0.50 -12.50
CA VAL A 145 -19.89 1.32 -13.60
C VAL A 145 -19.51 2.71 -13.08
N LEU A 146 -18.26 3.09 -13.28
CA LEU A 146 -17.74 4.37 -12.86
C LEU A 146 -18.00 5.39 -13.96
N LEU A 147 -18.60 6.52 -13.59
CA LEU A 147 -18.92 7.62 -14.51
C LEU A 147 -18.56 8.94 -13.84
N ALA A 148 -17.99 9.86 -14.61
CA ALA A 148 -17.74 11.25 -14.24
C ALA A 148 -17.88 12.13 -15.51
N ASP A 149 -18.13 13.43 -15.32
CA ASP A 149 -18.27 14.37 -16.43
C ASP A 149 -16.95 14.57 -17.19
N GLU A 150 -15.84 14.55 -16.44
CA GLU A 150 -14.47 14.63 -16.95
C GLU A 150 -13.70 13.35 -16.57
N PRO A 151 -12.71 12.92 -17.39
CA PRO A 151 -11.85 11.80 -17.02
C PRO A 151 -11.18 12.02 -15.66
N SER A 152 -11.27 11.03 -14.77
CA SER A 152 -10.68 11.05 -13.43
C SER A 152 -10.20 9.65 -13.02
N SER A 153 -9.74 9.48 -11.78
CA SER A 153 -9.45 8.17 -11.21
C SER A 153 -10.09 7.99 -9.84
N GLY A 154 -10.45 6.75 -9.53
CA GLY A 154 -10.80 6.30 -8.19
C GLY A 154 -9.56 5.71 -7.54
N HIS A 155 -9.29 6.11 -6.30
CA HIS A 155 -8.17 5.63 -5.49
C HIS A 155 -8.66 5.02 -4.17
N LEU A 156 -8.12 3.85 -3.82
CA LEU A 156 -8.32 3.16 -2.55
C LEU A 156 -6.95 2.86 -1.94
N VAL A 157 -6.79 3.20 -0.67
CA VAL A 157 -5.60 2.88 0.12
C VAL A 157 -6.04 2.13 1.36
N LEU A 158 -5.45 0.97 1.61
CA LEU A 158 -5.55 0.26 2.89
C LEU A 158 -4.27 0.52 3.68
N LEU A 159 -4.42 1.09 4.86
CA LEU A 159 -3.32 1.33 5.78
C LEU A 159 -3.36 0.30 6.91
N LEU A 160 -2.18 -0.12 7.38
CA LEU A 160 -1.99 -0.81 8.65
C LEU A 160 -1.31 0.16 9.62
N GLY A 161 -2.08 0.73 10.55
CA GLY A 161 -1.67 1.94 11.24
C GLY A 161 -1.48 3.08 10.22
N ASP A 162 -0.28 3.66 10.18
CA ASP A 162 0.06 4.74 9.24
C ASP A 162 0.80 4.23 7.99
N THR A 163 0.96 2.91 7.84
CA THR A 163 1.75 2.32 6.75
C THR A 163 0.85 1.79 5.63
N PRO A 164 1.02 2.22 4.37
CA PRO A 164 0.32 1.63 3.23
C PRO A 164 0.60 0.15 3.06
N LEU A 165 -0.47 -0.64 3.03
CA LEU A 165 -0.45 -2.07 2.80
C LEU A 165 -0.93 -2.43 1.40
N LEU A 166 -2.01 -1.79 0.94
CA LEU A 166 -2.54 -1.94 -0.41
C LEU A 166 -2.90 -0.57 -0.99
N GLU A 167 -2.65 -0.41 -2.29
CA GLU A 167 -3.09 0.72 -3.08
C GLU A 167 -3.76 0.21 -4.35
N PHE A 168 -4.88 0.81 -4.73
CA PHE A 168 -5.60 0.49 -5.95
C PHE A 168 -6.11 1.77 -6.60
N GLU A 169 -5.78 1.92 -7.88
CA GLU A 169 -6.27 3.00 -8.72
C GLU A 169 -7.04 2.43 -9.92
N THR A 170 -8.14 3.08 -10.28
CA THR A 170 -8.95 2.70 -11.45
C THR A 170 -9.40 3.94 -12.23
N PRO A 171 -9.35 3.93 -13.57
CA PRO A 171 -9.80 5.06 -14.37
C PRO A 171 -11.32 5.23 -14.32
N ILE A 172 -11.77 6.47 -14.42
CA ILE A 172 -13.17 6.87 -14.53
C ILE A 172 -13.32 7.73 -15.80
N PRO A 173 -14.21 7.40 -16.74
CA PRO A 173 -15.17 6.29 -16.69
C PRO A 173 -14.52 4.91 -16.83
N GLY A 174 -15.16 3.89 -16.26
CA GLY A 174 -14.66 2.51 -16.25
C GLY A 174 -15.80 1.50 -16.06
N PRO A 175 -15.64 0.24 -16.54
CA PRO A 175 -16.66 -0.80 -16.36
C PRO A 175 -16.80 -1.17 -14.87
N ALA A 176 -17.91 -1.79 -14.51
CA ALA A 176 -18.04 -2.41 -13.19
C ALA A 176 -17.01 -3.53 -13.01
N ALA A 177 -16.52 -3.72 -11.78
CA ALA A 177 -15.53 -4.75 -11.48
C ALA A 177 -15.69 -5.32 -10.07
N VAL A 178 -15.31 -6.58 -9.93
CA VAL A 178 -15.03 -7.23 -8.64
C VAL A 178 -13.52 -7.32 -8.52
N LEU A 179 -13.00 -6.97 -7.36
CA LEU A 179 -11.58 -6.82 -7.08
C LEU A 179 -11.19 -7.82 -5.99
N THR A 180 -10.03 -8.45 -6.16
CA THR A 180 -9.33 -9.15 -5.09
C THR A 180 -7.91 -8.63 -5.09
N LEU A 181 -7.56 -7.89 -4.03
CA LEU A 181 -6.25 -7.30 -3.83
C LEU A 181 -5.56 -8.06 -2.71
N SER A 182 -4.25 -8.29 -2.83
CA SER A 182 -3.49 -9.02 -1.82
C SER A 182 -2.12 -8.43 -1.63
N ALA A 183 -1.69 -8.32 -0.38
CA ALA A 183 -0.34 -7.89 -0.01
C ALA A 183 0.19 -8.75 1.14
N GLU A 184 1.51 -8.79 1.27
CA GLU A 184 2.17 -9.35 2.43
C GLU A 184 2.30 -8.26 3.51
N ALA A 185 1.88 -8.57 4.74
CA ALA A 185 2.09 -7.71 5.88
C ALA A 185 3.60 -7.54 6.11
N THR A 186 4.06 -6.28 6.19
CA THR A 186 5.47 -5.96 6.39
C THR A 186 5.75 -5.56 7.84
N PRO A 187 5.04 -4.59 8.46
CA PRO A 187 5.07 -4.44 9.89
C PRO A 187 4.16 -5.49 10.55
N CYS A 188 4.55 -5.93 11.74
CA CYS A 188 3.60 -6.63 12.58
C CYS A 188 2.59 -5.64 13.16
N ALA A 189 1.38 -6.12 13.41
CA ALA A 189 0.34 -5.36 14.07
C ALA A 189 -0.42 -6.25 15.06
N PRO A 190 -0.46 -5.91 16.36
CA PRO A 190 -1.29 -6.62 17.31
C PRO A 190 -2.79 -6.35 17.04
N PRO A 191 -3.71 -7.15 17.60
CA PRO A 191 -5.13 -6.81 17.61
C PRO A 191 -5.35 -5.40 18.16
N GLY A 192 -6.28 -4.68 17.54
CA GLY A 192 -6.67 -3.36 18.00
C GLY A 192 -7.47 -3.44 19.31
N PRO A 193 -7.50 -2.36 20.09
CA PRO A 193 -8.44 -2.26 21.20
C PRO A 193 -9.89 -2.32 20.65
N PRO A 194 -10.86 -2.86 21.41
CA PRO A 194 -12.25 -2.83 20.99
C PRO A 194 -12.72 -1.38 20.76
N PRO A 195 -13.69 -1.15 19.85
CA PRO A 195 -14.18 0.19 19.58
C PRO A 195 -14.70 0.85 20.87
N ARG A 196 -14.42 2.15 21.03
CA ARG A 196 -14.96 2.95 22.14
C ARG A 196 -16.42 3.27 21.79
N GLY A 197 -17.36 2.67 22.50
CA GLY A 197 -18.80 2.89 22.33
C GLY A 197 -19.26 4.28 22.75
#